data_AF-A0A2D9XKL3-F1
#
_entry.id   AF-A0A2D9XKL3-F1
#
_cell.length_a   1.000
_cell.length_b   1.000
_cell.length_c   1.000
_cell.angle_alpha   90.00
_cell.angle_beta   90.00
_cell.angle_gamma   90.00
#
_symmetry.space_group_name_H-M   'P 1'
#
loop_
_entity.id
_entity.type
_entity.pdbx_description
1 polymer ?
#
loop_
_entity_poly.entity_id
_entity_poly.type
_entity_poly.pdbx_seq_one_letter_code
_entity_poly.pdbx_strand_id
1 'polypeptide(L)'
;MNFLKSKNTNLDDNKTGNNDTSPFLFTQKNYLILLFSLMLIGLGFLLMIGGGGDTATAFNPDIFSHRRIKVAPMIIIIGYIGMVFSIFYND
;
A
#
# COMPACT_ATOMS: atom_id res chain seq x y z
N MET A 1 -27.23 -43.69 46.92
CA MET A 1 -27.70 -42.49 46.20
C MET A 1 -26.80 -41.33 46.63
N ASN A 2 -26.36 -40.47 45.70
CA ASN A 2 -25.49 -39.28 45.87
C ASN A 2 -24.01 -39.43 45.47
N PHE A 3 -23.77 -39.83 44.23
CA PHE A 3 -22.48 -39.64 43.53
C PHE A 3 -22.52 -38.52 42.47
N LEU A 4 -23.57 -37.70 42.46
CA LEU A 4 -23.77 -36.66 41.43
C LEU A 4 -23.52 -35.23 41.93
N LYS A 5 -22.62 -35.07 42.91
CA LYS A 5 -22.09 -33.74 43.26
C LYS A 5 -20.58 -33.64 42.96
N SER A 6 -20.20 -34.14 41.79
CA SER A 6 -18.89 -33.92 41.19
C SER A 6 -19.06 -33.50 39.74
N LYS A 7 -19.46 -32.25 39.55
CA LYS A 7 -19.17 -31.47 38.34
C LYS A 7 -19.51 -30.01 38.64
N ASN A 8 -18.64 -29.41 39.46
CA ASN A 8 -18.17 -28.07 39.17
C ASN A 8 -17.62 -28.15 37.73
N THR A 9 -18.40 -27.67 36.77
CA THR A 9 -17.88 -27.23 35.49
C THR A 9 -17.79 -25.72 35.57
N ASN A 10 -16.78 -25.22 36.30
CA ASN A 10 -16.14 -23.98 35.87
C ASN A 10 -15.41 -24.30 34.58
N LEU A 11 -16.20 -24.42 33.52
CA LEU A 11 -15.75 -24.09 32.18
C LEU A 11 -15.90 -22.58 32.10
N ASP A 12 -15.07 -21.88 32.88
CA ASP A 12 -14.58 -20.60 32.44
C ASP A 12 -13.81 -20.92 31.17
N ASP A 13 -14.52 -20.88 30.05
CA ASP A 13 -13.95 -20.67 28.73
C ASP A 13 -13.21 -19.33 28.80
N ASN A 14 -12.04 -19.38 29.44
CA ASN A 14 -10.97 -18.46 29.17
C ASN A 14 -10.48 -18.83 27.77
N LYS A 15 -11.28 -18.47 26.78
CA LYS A 15 -10.80 -17.96 25.51
C LYS A 15 -10.01 -16.71 25.88
N THR A 16 -8.79 -16.92 26.36
CA THR A 16 -7.64 -16.23 25.78
C THR A 16 -7.65 -16.64 24.32
N GLY A 17 -8.59 -16.06 23.56
CA GLY A 17 -8.35 -15.78 22.17
C GLY A 17 -7.09 -14.97 22.25
N ASN A 18 -6.00 -15.57 21.80
CA ASN A 18 -4.75 -14.87 21.64
C ASN A 18 -5.13 -13.57 20.97
N ASN A 19 -5.02 -12.48 21.71
CA ASN A 19 -4.92 -11.19 21.08
C ASN A 19 -3.56 -11.31 20.40
N ASP A 20 -3.58 -11.94 19.22
CA ASP A 20 -2.60 -11.72 18.19
C ASP A 20 -2.82 -10.24 17.85
N THR A 21 -2.37 -9.38 18.77
CA THR A 21 -2.00 -8.00 18.52
C THR A 21 -0.82 -8.14 17.59
N SER A 22 -1.13 -8.55 16.36
CA SER A 22 -0.31 -8.35 15.20
C SER A 22 0.10 -6.91 15.37
N PRO A 23 1.40 -6.62 15.59
CA PRO A 23 1.83 -5.25 15.72
C PRO A 23 1.33 -4.58 14.45
N PHE A 24 0.31 -3.73 14.59
CA PHE A 24 -0.29 -3.06 13.46
C PHE A 24 0.82 -2.17 12.95
N LEU A 25 1.50 -2.61 11.89
CA LEU A 25 2.62 -1.86 11.29
C LEU A 25 2.11 -0.56 10.64
N PHE A 26 0.79 -0.36 10.63
CA PHE A 26 0.11 0.76 10.02
C PHE A 26 -0.86 1.41 11.00
N THR A 27 -0.46 2.57 11.53
CA THR A 27 -1.38 3.52 12.17
C THR A 27 -2.34 4.10 11.14
N GLN A 28 -3.57 4.48 11.53
CA GLN A 28 -4.61 5.02 10.64
C GLN A 28 -4.11 6.18 9.76
N LYS A 29 -3.22 7.02 10.28
CA LYS A 29 -2.61 8.14 9.53
C LYS A 29 -1.66 7.65 8.43
N ASN A 30 -0.88 6.60 8.69
CA ASN A 30 0.05 6.02 7.72
C ASN A 30 -0.69 5.37 6.56
N TYR A 31 -1.83 4.75 6.83
CA TYR A 31 -2.66 4.17 5.76
C TYR A 31 -3.13 5.22 4.73
N LEU A 32 -3.44 6.45 5.17
CA LEU A 32 -3.79 7.55 4.27
C LEU A 32 -2.62 7.98 3.38
N ILE A 33 -1.41 8.06 3.93
CA ILE A 33 -0.19 8.44 3.19
C ILE A 33 0.19 7.34 2.18
N LEU A 34 0.02 6.07 2.56
CA LEU A 34 0.21 4.92 1.68
C LEU A 34 -0.74 4.99 0.47
N LEU A 35 -2.02 5.24 0.71
CA LEU A 35 -3.02 5.34 -0.36
C LEU A 35 -2.73 6.50 -1.31
N PHE A 36 -2.32 7.65 -0.77
CA PHE A 36 -1.91 8.80 -1.58
C PHE A 36 -0.69 8.49 -2.46
N SER A 37 0.31 7.81 -1.90
CA SER A 37 1.51 7.39 -2.62
C SER A 37 1.18 6.44 -3.77
N LEU A 38 0.25 5.50 -3.53
CA LEU A 38 -0.22 4.57 -4.56
C LEU A 38 -0.96 5.29 -5.70
N MET A 39 -1.79 6.29 -5.36
CA MET A 39 -2.45 7.16 -6.33
C MET A 39 -1.44 7.93 -7.20
N LEU A 40 -0.37 8.44 -6.59
CA LEU A 40 0.69 9.18 -7.27
C LEU A 40 1.48 8.29 -8.26
N ILE A 41 1.79 7.05 -7.86
CA ILE A 41 2.42 6.05 -8.72
C ILE A 41 1.51 5.70 -9.90
N GLY A 42 0.21 5.47 -9.63
CA GLY A 42 -0.79 5.20 -10.67
C GLY A 42 -0.88 6.34 -11.69
N LEU A 43 -0.84 7.59 -11.22
CA LEU A 43 -0.83 8.76 -12.10
C LEU A 43 0.47 8.87 -12.92
N GLY A 44 1.61 8.53 -12.33
CA GLY A 44 2.90 8.47 -13.03
C GLY A 44 2.91 7.45 -14.16
N PHE A 45 2.36 6.26 -13.92
CA PHE A 45 2.19 5.24 -14.97
C PHE A 45 1.19 5.68 -16.04
N LEU A 46 0.07 6.30 -15.65
CA LEU A 46 -0.90 6.84 -16.61
C LEU A 46 -0.27 7.88 -17.55
N LEU A 47 0.61 8.73 -17.01
CA LEU A 47 1.37 9.72 -17.80
C LEU A 47 2.35 9.05 -18.80
N MET A 48 2.84 7.85 -18.47
CA MET A 48 3.80 7.10 -19.30
C MET A 48 3.13 6.44 -20.52
N ILE A 49 1.84 6.08 -20.42
CA ILE A 49 1.08 5.40 -21.49
C ILE A 49 0.77 6.34 -22.69
N GLY A 50 0.79 7.67 -22.49
CA GLY A 50 0.35 8.66 -23.48
C GLY A 50 1.39 9.14 -24.52
N GLY A 51 2.39 8.32 -24.86
CA GLY A 51 3.53 8.71 -25.73
C GLY A 51 3.55 8.08 -27.14
N GLY A 52 2.51 7.37 -27.56
CA GLY A 52 2.47 6.70 -28.87
C GLY A 52 2.20 7.69 -30.00
N GLY A 53 3.15 7.86 -30.92
CA GLY A 53 2.97 8.65 -32.14
C GLY A 53 2.20 7.88 -33.21
N ASP A 54 1.25 8.55 -33.87
CA ASP A 54 0.29 7.98 -34.82
C ASP A 54 0.89 7.35 -36.10
N THR A 55 2.20 7.50 -36.33
CA THR A 55 2.86 6.96 -37.54
C THR A 55 4.22 6.36 -37.19
N ALA A 56 4.37 5.05 -37.41
CA ALA A 56 5.57 4.27 -37.11
C ALA A 56 6.83 4.68 -37.93
N THR A 57 6.70 5.63 -38.85
CA THR A 57 7.68 5.96 -39.90
C THR A 57 8.20 7.39 -39.88
N ALA A 58 7.68 8.27 -39.02
CA ALA A 58 8.19 9.63 -38.87
C ALA A 58 8.91 9.79 -37.52
N PHE A 59 10.22 10.06 -37.56
CA PHE A 59 10.99 10.39 -36.37
C PHE A 59 10.46 11.71 -35.79
N ASN A 60 9.56 11.62 -34.82
CA ASN A 60 8.96 12.79 -34.18
C ASN A 60 9.88 13.22 -33.01
N PRO A 61 10.54 14.39 -33.04
CA PRO A 61 11.35 14.84 -31.91
C PRO A 61 10.52 15.08 -30.64
N ASP A 62 9.20 15.19 -30.74
CA ASP A 62 8.30 15.45 -29.60
C ASP A 62 8.09 14.24 -28.68
N ILE A 63 8.39 13.02 -29.12
CA ILE A 63 8.45 11.84 -28.24
C ILE A 63 9.71 11.86 -27.36
N PHE A 64 10.78 12.53 -27.81
CA PHE A 64 11.97 12.85 -27.00
C PHE A 64 11.85 14.16 -26.21
N SER A 65 10.67 14.79 -26.22
CA SER A 65 10.33 15.85 -25.28
C SER A 65 10.60 15.33 -23.87
N HIS A 66 11.63 15.90 -23.24
CA HIS A 66 12.21 15.46 -21.96
C HIS A 66 11.17 15.33 -20.85
N ARG A 67 10.02 15.96 -21.03
CA ARG A 67 8.88 15.99 -20.14
C ARG A 67 8.26 14.60 -19.90
N ARG A 68 8.09 13.74 -20.90
CA ARG A 68 7.47 12.41 -20.66
C ARG A 68 8.48 11.35 -20.20
N ILE A 69 9.68 11.36 -20.78
CA ILE A 69 10.73 10.37 -20.48
C ILE A 69 11.41 10.64 -19.13
N LYS A 70 11.44 11.88 -18.63
CA LYS A 70 12.08 12.19 -17.34
C LYS A 70 11.10 12.53 -16.21
N VAL A 71 10.02 13.26 -16.49
CA VAL A 71 9.09 13.69 -15.43
C VAL A 71 8.20 12.54 -14.98
N ALA A 72 7.73 11.68 -15.89
CA ALA A 72 6.90 10.53 -15.49
C ALA A 72 7.68 9.55 -14.58
N PRO A 73 8.92 9.12 -14.90
CA PRO A 73 9.69 8.28 -14.00
C PRO A 73 10.03 8.96 -12.67
N MET A 74 10.30 10.27 -12.67
CA MET A 74 10.57 10.99 -11.42
C MET A 74 9.37 10.98 -10.48
N ILE A 75 8.15 11.17 -11.01
CA ILE A 75 6.92 11.12 -10.19
C ILE A 75 6.75 9.74 -9.57
N ILE A 76 7.02 8.66 -10.33
CA ILE A 76 6.95 7.28 -9.82
C ILE A 76 7.97 7.07 -8.70
N ILE A 77 9.21 7.57 -8.86
CA ILE A 77 10.27 7.47 -7.85
C ILE A 77 9.87 8.21 -6.56
N ILE A 78 9.33 9.42 -6.69
CA ILE A 78 8.84 10.20 -5.54
C ILE A 78 7.69 9.45 -4.83
N GLY A 79 6.78 8.86 -5.59
CA GLY A 79 5.70 8.03 -5.04
C GLY A 79 6.23 6.81 -4.28
N TYR A 80 7.28 6.16 -4.78
CA TYR A 80 7.94 5.05 -4.08
C TYR A 80 8.64 5.50 -2.79
N ILE A 81 9.29 6.66 -2.79
CA ILE A 81 9.90 7.23 -1.58
C ILE A 81 8.82 7.52 -0.53
N GLY A 82 7.68 8.09 -0.95
CA GLY A 82 6.53 8.32 -0.08
C GLY A 82 5.93 7.03 0.48
N MET A 83 5.88 5.97 -0.32
CA MET A 83 5.42 4.65 0.11
C MET A 83 6.35 4.03 1.17
N VAL A 84 7.66 4.09 0.95
CA VAL A 84 8.66 3.63 1.94
C VAL A 84 8.53 4.45 3.21
N PHE A 85 8.49 5.78 3.11
CA PHE A 85 8.30 6.66 4.27
C PHE A 85 7.02 6.32 5.03
N SER A 86 5.91 6.05 4.34
CA SER A 86 4.63 5.69 4.96
C SER A 86 4.69 4.37 5.75
N ILE A 87 5.55 3.43 5.35
CA ILE A 87 5.73 2.14 6.04
C ILE A 87 6.66 2.31 7.24
N PHE A 88 7.74 3.07 7.09
CA PHE A 88 8.75 3.25 8.14
C PHE A 88 8.37 4.31 9.19
N TYR A 89 7.57 5.30 8.81
CA TYR A 89 7.08 6.34 9.71
C TYR A 89 6.03 5.72 10.62
N ASN A 90 6.45 5.27 11.80
CA ASN A 90 5.57 4.75 12.83
C ASN A 90 5.54 5.76 13.99
N ASP A 91 4.51 6.61 13.99
CA ASP A 91 4.17 7.53 15.10
C ASP A 91 3.41 6.75 16.19
#